data_AF-A0A2E6H6A6-F1
#
_entry.id   AF-A0A2E6H6A6-F1
#
_cell.length_a   1.000
_cell.length_b   1.000
_cell.length_c   1.000
_cell.angle_alpha   90.00
_cell.angle_beta   90.00
_cell.angle_gamma   90.00
#
_symmetry.space_group_name_H-M   'P 1'
#
loop_
_entity.id
_entity.type
_entity.pdbx_description
1 polymer ?
#
loop_
_entity_poly.entity_id
_entity_poly.type
_entity_poly.pdbx_seq_one_letter_code
_entity_poly.pdbx_strand_id
1 'polypeptide(L)'
;MLKTYKSFIIFLILLLTGGSGYTQDSIEDKNQEIIKQLEAKGLTKEKLAQMMKEVEKHNPQEKENFEALRNGELSPEEAQELMKRSFSNLPPETQAKVMGASGMDPKKIAASMDKGLEVFRSLSYEEAHSHIKKKMDSSKLAGVLSKIPKSSEFVTNFLRDKEAPKKFFGILGDRKRLLTFAGCSLFIMVVSWLIKKKRKNQDLPFGEAMTKGIFHFLFFTGLKLALVGFFFHPEITPLIRIFKETYS
;
A
#
# COMPACT_ATOMS: atom_id res chain seq x y z
N MET A 1 2.50 2.45 35.12
CA MET A 1 3.00 2.90 33.80
C MET A 1 3.68 1.80 32.97
N LEU A 2 4.50 0.89 33.52
CA LEU A 2 5.14 -0.18 32.72
C LEU A 2 4.17 -1.26 32.19
N LYS A 3 3.13 -1.65 32.94
CA LYS A 3 2.13 -2.64 32.51
C LYS A 3 1.29 -2.18 31.30
N THR A 4 0.88 -0.92 31.33
CA THR A 4 0.12 -0.22 30.28
C THR A 4 0.81 -0.20 28.92
N TYR A 5 2.14 -0.13 28.93
CA TYR A 5 2.96 -0.09 27.73
C TYR A 5 3.11 -1.47 27.07
N LYS A 6 3.06 -2.53 27.89
CA LYS A 6 3.26 -3.93 27.51
C LYS A 6 2.07 -4.44 26.69
N SER A 7 0.83 -4.17 27.12
CA SER A 7 -0.39 -4.60 26.41
C SER A 7 -0.60 -3.91 25.05
N PHE A 8 -0.28 -2.61 24.95
CA PHE A 8 -0.42 -1.87 23.68
C PHE A 8 0.64 -2.25 22.64
N ILE A 9 1.84 -2.61 23.08
CA ILE A 9 2.89 -3.13 22.20
C ILE A 9 2.50 -4.50 21.62
N ILE A 10 2.03 -5.42 22.47
CA ILE A 10 1.57 -6.75 22.06
C ILE A 10 0.43 -6.64 21.03
N PHE A 11 -0.45 -5.66 21.23
CA PHE A 11 -1.53 -5.31 20.33
C PHE A 11 -1.07 -4.85 18.94
N LEU A 12 -0.13 -3.90 18.88
CA LEU A 12 0.37 -3.35 17.62
C LEU A 12 1.11 -4.42 16.78
N ILE A 13 1.67 -5.43 17.44
CA ILE A 13 2.32 -6.58 16.80
C ILE A 13 1.27 -7.51 16.20
N LEU A 14 0.24 -7.90 16.96
CA LEU A 14 -0.84 -8.76 16.46
C LEU A 14 -1.54 -8.16 15.23
N LEU A 15 -1.67 -6.83 15.21
CA LEU A 15 -2.27 -6.07 14.10
C LEU A 15 -1.35 -5.98 12.86
N LEU A 16 -0.03 -6.04 13.05
CA LEU A 16 0.96 -5.98 11.96
C LEU A 16 1.41 -7.36 11.45
N THR A 17 1.31 -8.41 12.25
CA THR A 17 1.81 -9.76 11.90
C THR A 17 0.73 -10.77 11.55
N GLY A 18 -0.56 -10.44 11.70
CA GLY A 18 -1.66 -11.37 11.38
C GLY A 18 -1.63 -12.59 12.31
N GLY A 19 -2.25 -12.44 13.49
CA GLY A 19 -2.10 -13.32 14.65
C GLY A 19 -2.05 -14.83 14.41
N SER A 20 -1.01 -15.46 14.94
CA SER A 20 -1.05 -16.82 15.46
C SER A 20 -0.03 -16.99 16.61
N GLY A 21 -0.53 -17.35 17.79
CA GLY A 21 0.19 -18.03 18.88
C GLY A 21 1.23 -17.25 19.69
N TYR A 22 0.83 -16.54 20.76
CA TYR A 22 1.76 -16.16 21.83
C TYR A 22 1.08 -16.27 23.22
N THR A 23 1.66 -17.09 24.12
CA THR A 23 1.25 -17.26 25.53
C THR A 23 2.15 -16.47 26.49
N GLN A 24 1.62 -16.28 27.71
CA GLN A 24 1.97 -15.26 28.70
C GLN A 24 3.38 -15.36 29.32
N ASP A 25 4.04 -16.52 29.25
CA ASP A 25 5.36 -16.76 29.86
C ASP A 25 6.57 -16.34 28.99
N SER A 26 6.38 -15.97 27.72
CA SER A 26 7.50 -15.54 26.85
C SER A 26 7.69 -14.01 26.74
N ILE A 27 7.00 -13.23 27.58
CA ILE A 27 6.80 -11.79 27.35
C ILE A 27 7.96 -10.92 27.89
N GLU A 28 8.70 -11.34 28.92
CA GLU A 28 9.72 -10.48 29.54
C GLU A 28 10.99 -10.29 28.67
N ASP A 29 11.53 -11.38 28.10
CA ASP A 29 12.72 -11.33 27.23
C ASP A 29 12.38 -10.87 25.81
N LYS A 30 11.20 -11.23 25.28
CA LYS A 30 10.75 -10.77 23.95
C LYS A 30 10.34 -9.29 23.95
N ASN A 31 10.01 -8.69 25.10
CA ASN A 31 9.67 -7.27 25.17
C ASN A 31 10.81 -6.36 24.70
N GLN A 32 12.07 -6.71 24.97
CA GLN A 32 13.20 -5.91 24.50
C GLN A 32 13.44 -6.08 22.99
N GLU A 33 13.30 -7.30 22.47
CA GLU A 33 13.35 -7.61 21.02
C GLU A 33 12.27 -6.83 20.26
N ILE A 34 11.06 -6.81 20.81
CA ILE A 34 9.88 -6.15 20.26
C ILE A 34 10.01 -4.62 20.31
N ILE A 35 10.47 -4.07 21.43
CA ILE A 35 10.74 -2.63 21.55
C ILE A 35 11.82 -2.22 20.54
N LYS A 36 12.88 -3.02 20.38
CA LYS A 36 13.90 -2.80 19.35
C LYS A 36 13.32 -2.89 17.93
N GLN A 37 12.38 -3.80 17.66
CA GLN A 37 11.70 -3.88 16.36
C GLN A 37 10.75 -2.70 16.10
N LEU A 38 10.09 -2.15 17.12
CA LEU A 38 9.23 -0.97 17.03
C LEU A 38 10.05 0.33 16.89
N GLU A 39 11.17 0.42 17.62
CA GLU A 39 12.14 1.50 17.49
C GLU A 39 12.84 1.47 16.12
N ALA A 40 13.18 0.28 15.60
CA ALA A 40 13.69 0.10 14.23
C ALA A 40 12.64 0.46 13.15
N LYS A 41 11.34 0.39 13.47
CA LYS A 41 10.24 0.88 12.63
C LYS A 41 9.97 2.39 12.80
N GLY A 42 10.75 3.07 13.66
CA GLY A 42 10.64 4.50 13.92
C GLY A 42 9.39 4.92 14.70
N LEU A 43 8.70 3.94 15.31
CA LEU A 43 7.65 4.14 16.31
C LEU A 43 8.32 4.17 17.69
N THR A 44 8.82 5.35 18.05
CA THR A 44 9.33 5.57 19.40
C THR A 44 8.20 5.46 20.42
N LYS A 45 8.58 5.24 21.67
CA LYS A 45 7.59 5.11 22.74
C LYS A 45 6.69 6.36 22.86
N GLU A 46 7.26 7.50 22.56
CA GLU A 46 6.59 8.80 22.54
C GLU A 46 5.57 8.90 21.39
N LYS A 47 5.89 8.39 20.19
CA LYS A 47 4.95 8.40 19.06
C LYS A 47 3.76 7.47 19.29
N LEU A 48 3.98 6.30 19.87
CA LEU A 48 2.90 5.38 20.24
C LEU A 48 1.97 6.01 21.31
N ALA A 49 2.55 6.72 22.28
CA ALA A 49 1.78 7.46 23.27
C ALA A 49 1.01 8.64 22.67
N GLN A 50 1.60 9.34 21.69
CA GLN A 50 0.93 10.41 20.95
C GLN A 50 -0.22 9.88 20.10
N MET A 51 -0.04 8.74 19.43
CA MET A 51 -1.11 8.08 18.66
C MET A 51 -2.27 7.69 19.58
N MET A 52 -2.00 7.04 20.73
CA MET A 52 -3.07 6.71 21.68
C MET A 52 -3.80 7.96 22.19
N LYS A 53 -3.06 9.04 22.51
CA LYS A 53 -3.69 10.30 22.92
C LYS A 53 -4.55 10.92 21.82
N GLU A 54 -4.14 10.85 20.56
CA GLU A 54 -4.96 11.35 19.44
C GLU A 54 -6.21 10.50 19.25
N VAL A 55 -6.11 9.17 19.37
CA VAL A 55 -7.26 8.26 19.26
C VAL A 55 -8.26 8.50 20.40
N GLU A 56 -7.77 8.58 21.64
CA GLU A 56 -8.57 8.84 22.84
C GLU A 56 -9.26 10.22 22.78
N LYS A 57 -8.56 11.25 22.31
CA LYS A 57 -9.11 12.61 22.17
C LYS A 57 -10.31 12.68 21.22
N HIS A 58 -10.36 11.83 20.19
CA HIS A 58 -11.44 11.80 19.21
C HIS A 58 -12.54 10.78 19.55
N ASN A 59 -12.33 9.94 20.57
CA ASN A 59 -13.30 8.95 21.03
C ASN A 59 -13.58 9.14 22.53
N PRO A 60 -14.11 10.31 22.97
CA PRO A 60 -14.32 10.61 24.38
C PRO A 60 -15.32 9.66 25.06
N GLN A 61 -16.21 9.03 24.28
CA GLN A 61 -17.20 8.07 24.78
C GLN A 61 -16.58 6.71 25.14
N GLU A 62 -15.35 6.43 24.71
CA GLU A 62 -14.68 5.15 24.96
C GLU A 62 -13.59 5.26 26.03
N LYS A 63 -13.56 6.37 26.77
CA LYS A 63 -12.53 6.66 27.78
C LYS A 63 -12.38 5.54 28.80
N GLU A 64 -13.49 4.99 29.28
CA GLU A 64 -13.52 3.90 30.26
C GLU A 64 -12.92 2.60 29.67
N ASN A 65 -13.18 2.32 28.39
CA ASN A 65 -12.59 1.18 27.68
C ASN A 65 -11.09 1.39 27.41
N PHE A 66 -10.65 2.63 27.16
CA PHE A 66 -9.21 2.95 27.07
C PHE A 66 -8.51 2.84 28.42
N GLU A 67 -9.18 3.15 29.52
CA GLU A 67 -8.67 2.92 30.87
C GLU A 67 -8.58 1.42 31.20
N ALA A 68 -9.61 0.63 30.84
CA ALA A 68 -9.59 -0.83 30.94
C ALA A 68 -8.47 -1.45 30.08
N LEU A 69 -8.22 -0.92 28.88
CA LEU A 69 -7.08 -1.29 28.04
C LEU A 69 -5.75 -0.97 28.72
N ARG A 70 -5.64 0.18 29.40
CA ARG A 70 -4.43 0.61 30.12
C ARG A 70 -4.14 -0.23 31.36
N ASN A 71 -5.20 -0.72 32.00
CA ASN A 71 -5.15 -1.60 33.16
C ASN A 71 -4.93 -3.07 32.77
N GLY A 72 -5.11 -3.42 31.49
CA GLY A 72 -4.98 -4.78 30.97
C GLY A 72 -6.17 -5.66 31.33
N GLU A 73 -7.33 -5.05 31.56
CA GLU A 73 -8.58 -5.69 31.94
C GLU A 73 -9.37 -6.17 30.73
N LEU A 74 -9.02 -5.69 29.53
CA LEU A 74 -9.61 -6.15 28.27
C LEU A 74 -8.88 -7.38 27.73
N SER A 75 -9.65 -8.32 27.19
CA SER A 75 -9.10 -9.41 26.41
C SER A 75 -8.43 -8.90 25.11
N PRO A 76 -7.52 -9.69 24.51
CA PRO A 76 -6.87 -9.30 23.26
C PRO A 76 -7.84 -9.02 22.10
N GLU A 77 -9.00 -9.68 22.09
CA GLU A 77 -10.03 -9.52 21.06
C GLU A 77 -10.83 -8.23 21.26
N GLU A 78 -11.24 -7.94 22.49
CA GLU A 78 -11.95 -6.69 22.84
C GLU A 78 -11.06 -5.47 22.62
N ALA A 79 -9.76 -5.58 22.92
CA ALA A 79 -8.79 -4.54 22.60
C ALA A 79 -8.69 -4.28 21.09
N GLN A 80 -8.81 -5.31 20.24
CA GLN A 80 -8.79 -5.20 18.77
C GLN A 80 -10.04 -4.54 18.23
N GLU A 81 -11.20 -4.93 18.72
CA GLU A 81 -12.44 -4.31 18.30
C GLU A 81 -12.51 -2.84 18.72
N LEU A 82 -12.12 -2.55 19.97
CA LEU A 82 -12.07 -1.18 20.49
C LEU A 82 -11.18 -0.30 19.63
N MET A 83 -9.93 -0.71 19.39
CA MET A 83 -8.97 0.06 18.61
C MET A 83 -9.39 0.20 17.14
N LYS A 84 -9.95 -0.85 16.53
CA LYS A 84 -10.45 -0.80 15.14
C LYS A 84 -11.63 0.16 15.01
N ARG A 85 -12.57 0.13 15.95
CA ARG A 85 -13.72 1.03 15.98
C ARG A 85 -13.29 2.48 16.22
N SER A 86 -12.48 2.69 17.25
CA SER A 86 -11.93 4.01 17.59
C SER A 86 -11.09 4.63 16.47
N PHE A 87 -10.31 3.82 15.75
CA PHE A 87 -9.56 4.27 14.58
C PHE A 87 -10.47 4.60 13.39
N SER A 88 -11.51 3.80 13.15
CA SER A 88 -12.47 4.03 12.06
C SER A 88 -13.28 5.32 12.25
N ASN A 89 -13.47 5.74 13.51
CA ASN A 89 -14.18 6.97 13.87
C ASN A 89 -13.33 8.24 13.74
N LEU A 90 -12.03 8.12 13.43
CA LEU A 90 -11.15 9.28 13.25
C LEU A 90 -11.46 10.00 11.92
N PRO A 91 -11.28 11.34 11.86
CA PRO A 91 -11.23 12.05 10.59
C PRO A 91 -10.14 11.48 9.66
N PRO A 92 -10.35 11.41 8.32
CA PRO A 92 -9.39 10.83 7.38
C PRO A 92 -7.98 11.43 7.46
N GLU A 93 -7.87 12.73 7.78
CA GLU A 93 -6.58 13.42 7.97
C GLU A 93 -5.84 12.91 9.22
N THR A 94 -6.58 12.67 10.30
CA THR A 94 -6.06 12.10 11.55
C THR A 94 -5.72 10.62 11.37
N GLN A 95 -6.52 9.86 10.62
CA GLN A 95 -6.18 8.48 10.23
C GLN A 95 -4.85 8.42 9.48
N ALA A 96 -4.66 9.32 8.52
CA ALA A 96 -3.42 9.42 7.76
C ALA A 96 -2.23 9.82 8.64
N LYS A 97 -2.44 10.70 9.64
CA LYS A 97 -1.41 11.10 10.60
C LYS A 97 -1.03 9.98 11.56
N VAL A 98 -2.02 9.28 12.10
CA VAL A 98 -1.84 8.14 13.03
C VAL A 98 -1.23 6.93 12.33
N MET A 99 -1.59 6.67 11.07
CA MET A 99 -0.96 5.62 10.25
C MET A 99 0.40 6.00 9.67
N GLY A 100 0.88 7.22 9.93
CA GLY A 100 2.13 7.74 9.36
C GLY A 100 2.10 7.93 7.84
N ALA A 101 0.91 7.97 7.22
CA ALA A 101 0.71 8.25 5.81
C ALA A 101 0.94 9.74 5.47
N SER A 102 0.76 10.66 6.41
CA SER A 102 1.20 12.05 6.25
C SER A 102 2.72 12.15 6.40
N GLY A 103 3.46 11.80 5.34
CA GLY A 103 4.91 11.90 5.29
C GLY A 103 5.65 10.57 5.29
N MET A 104 5.06 9.52 4.71
CA MET A 104 5.76 8.25 4.50
C MET A 104 7.05 8.50 3.70
N ASP A 105 8.18 8.42 4.39
CA ASP A 105 9.51 8.50 3.80
C ASP A 105 9.63 7.34 2.80
N PRO A 106 9.89 7.60 1.51
CA PRO A 106 10.01 6.54 0.52
C PRO A 106 11.02 5.45 0.89
N LYS A 107 12.05 5.79 1.69
CA LYS A 107 13.01 4.82 2.22
C LYS A 107 12.36 3.85 3.20
N LYS A 108 11.40 4.30 4.00
CA LYS A 108 10.65 3.46 4.95
C LYS A 108 9.64 2.55 4.25
N ILE A 109 9.03 3.04 3.16
CA ILE A 109 8.19 2.20 2.29
C ILE A 109 9.07 1.08 1.71
N ALA A 110 10.20 1.43 1.08
CA ALA A 110 11.11 0.45 0.50
C ALA A 110 11.59 -0.58 1.54
N ALA A 111 11.99 -0.15 2.74
CA ALA A 111 12.42 -1.05 3.81
C ALA A 111 11.31 -1.96 4.34
N SER A 112 10.07 -1.46 4.41
CA SER A 112 8.91 -2.26 4.82
C SER A 112 8.52 -3.27 3.73
N MET A 113 8.68 -2.90 2.47
CA MET A 113 8.44 -3.79 1.34
C MET A 113 9.50 -4.86 1.25
N ASP A 114 10.79 -4.56 1.42
CA ASP A 114 11.83 -5.60 1.41
C ASP A 114 11.56 -6.69 2.46
N LYS A 115 11.14 -6.31 3.68
CA LYS A 115 10.72 -7.25 4.72
C LYS A 115 9.44 -8.02 4.36
N GLY A 116 8.44 -7.36 3.77
CA GLY A 116 7.22 -8.02 3.33
C GLY A 116 7.46 -9.02 2.19
N LEU A 117 8.38 -8.69 1.28
CA LEU A 117 8.77 -9.53 0.15
C LEU A 117 9.65 -10.71 0.59
N GLU A 118 10.40 -10.56 1.68
CA GLU A 118 11.21 -11.66 2.25
C GLU A 118 10.35 -12.87 2.59
N VAL A 119 9.14 -12.66 3.12
CA VAL A 119 8.16 -13.73 3.38
C VAL A 119 7.77 -14.48 2.09
N PHE A 120 7.56 -13.77 0.99
CA PHE A 120 7.22 -14.41 -0.30
C PHE A 120 8.43 -15.09 -0.95
N ARG A 121 9.64 -14.59 -0.69
CA ARG A 121 10.89 -15.15 -1.20
C ARG A 121 11.34 -16.41 -0.44
N SER A 122 10.99 -16.52 0.84
CA SER A 122 11.31 -17.69 1.67
C SER A 122 10.37 -18.88 1.43
N LEU A 123 9.15 -18.65 0.93
CA LEU A 123 8.20 -19.70 0.58
C LEU A 123 8.64 -20.45 -0.70
N SER A 124 8.21 -21.70 -0.86
CA SER A 124 8.32 -22.37 -2.16
C SER A 124 7.47 -21.65 -3.22
N TYR A 125 7.75 -21.86 -4.50
CA TYR A 125 7.00 -21.21 -5.58
C TYR A 125 5.51 -21.55 -5.51
N GLU A 126 5.18 -22.83 -5.30
CA GLU A 126 3.81 -23.33 -5.22
C GLU A 126 3.03 -22.72 -4.04
N GLU A 127 3.67 -22.60 -2.87
CA GLU A 127 3.06 -21.97 -1.69
C GLU A 127 2.83 -20.48 -1.91
N ALA A 128 3.81 -19.76 -2.45
CA ALA A 128 3.68 -18.34 -2.75
C ALA A 128 2.58 -18.09 -3.78
N HIS A 129 2.54 -18.89 -4.85
CA HIS A 129 1.53 -18.80 -5.89
C HIS A 129 0.12 -19.08 -5.34
N SER A 130 -0.04 -20.12 -4.52
CA SER A 130 -1.33 -20.45 -3.88
C SER A 130 -1.83 -19.34 -2.96
N HIS A 131 -0.93 -18.78 -2.13
CA HIS A 131 -1.25 -17.65 -1.25
C HIS A 131 -1.66 -16.41 -2.05
N ILE A 132 -0.92 -16.08 -3.10
CA ILE A 132 -1.19 -14.93 -3.98
C ILE A 132 -2.52 -15.12 -4.70
N LYS A 133 -2.74 -16.28 -5.29
CA LYS A 133 -3.99 -16.62 -5.99
C LYS A 133 -5.20 -16.50 -5.07
N LYS A 134 -5.15 -17.11 -3.88
CA LYS A 134 -6.22 -17.01 -2.87
C LYS A 134 -6.54 -15.56 -2.47
N LYS A 135 -5.51 -14.71 -2.35
CA LYS A 135 -5.67 -13.28 -2.05
C LYS A 135 -6.18 -12.47 -3.23
N MET A 136 -5.77 -12.80 -4.45
CA MET A 136 -6.27 -12.17 -5.68
C MET A 136 -7.75 -12.51 -5.90
N ASP A 137 -8.13 -13.77 -5.72
CA ASP A 137 -9.51 -14.25 -5.89
C ASP A 137 -10.48 -13.67 -4.86
N SER A 138 -9.99 -13.36 -3.66
CA SER A 138 -10.78 -12.68 -2.62
C SER A 138 -10.77 -11.15 -2.73
N SER A 139 -10.07 -10.57 -3.71
CA SER A 139 -9.98 -9.12 -3.88
C SER A 139 -11.15 -8.55 -4.68
N LYS A 140 -11.44 -7.26 -4.50
CA LYS A 140 -12.41 -6.52 -5.33
C LYS A 140 -12.03 -6.49 -6.82
N LEU A 141 -10.77 -6.82 -7.15
CA LEU A 141 -10.25 -6.87 -8.50
C LEU A 141 -10.27 -8.29 -9.10
N ALA A 142 -10.75 -9.30 -8.36
CA ALA A 142 -10.76 -10.70 -8.80
C ALA A 142 -11.37 -10.86 -10.19
N GLY A 143 -12.51 -10.22 -10.46
CA GLY A 143 -13.20 -10.32 -11.76
C GLY A 143 -12.46 -9.68 -12.94
N VAL A 144 -11.50 -8.78 -12.68
CA VAL A 144 -10.62 -8.21 -13.72
C VAL A 144 -9.35 -9.05 -13.85
N LEU A 145 -8.76 -9.44 -12.72
CA LEU A 145 -7.51 -10.21 -12.67
C LEU A 145 -7.69 -11.64 -13.20
N SER A 146 -8.85 -12.26 -13.00
CA SER A 146 -9.17 -13.59 -13.52
C SER A 146 -9.31 -13.63 -15.05
N LYS A 147 -9.58 -12.49 -15.69
CA LYS A 147 -9.64 -12.37 -17.15
C LYS A 147 -8.25 -12.25 -17.78
N ILE A 148 -7.24 -11.93 -16.98
CA ILE A 148 -5.86 -11.83 -17.44
C ILE A 148 -5.22 -13.20 -17.18
N PRO A 149 -4.89 -13.98 -18.23
CA PRO A 149 -4.25 -15.28 -18.06
C PRO A 149 -2.93 -15.11 -17.29
N LYS A 150 -2.53 -16.09 -16.49
CA LYS A 150 -1.25 -16.08 -15.74
C LYS A 150 -1.00 -14.85 -14.85
N SER A 151 -2.04 -14.10 -14.47
CA SER A 151 -1.88 -12.89 -13.64
C SER A 151 -1.33 -13.23 -12.24
N SER A 152 -1.73 -14.36 -11.66
CA SER A 152 -1.20 -14.85 -10.38
C SER A 152 0.26 -15.28 -10.49
N GLU A 153 0.66 -15.93 -11.59
CA GLU A 153 2.05 -16.30 -11.88
C GLU A 153 2.92 -15.05 -12.04
N PHE A 154 2.42 -14.05 -12.78
CA PHE A 154 3.12 -12.78 -12.96
C PHE A 154 3.37 -12.07 -11.62
N VAL A 155 2.33 -11.96 -10.78
CA VAL A 155 2.46 -11.35 -9.45
C VAL A 155 3.41 -12.16 -8.57
N THR A 156 3.39 -13.49 -8.67
CA THR A 156 4.30 -14.37 -7.93
C THR A 156 5.75 -14.15 -8.35
N ASN A 157 6.03 -14.16 -9.64
CA ASN A 157 7.37 -13.88 -10.18
C ASN A 157 7.84 -12.47 -9.83
N PHE A 158 6.94 -11.48 -9.92
CA PHE A 158 7.22 -10.11 -9.53
C PHE A 158 7.63 -9.98 -8.06
N LEU A 159 6.83 -10.53 -7.13
CA LEU A 159 7.11 -10.41 -5.69
C LEU A 159 8.36 -11.20 -5.25
N ARG A 160 8.68 -12.29 -5.96
CA ARG A 160 9.87 -13.10 -5.68
C ARG A 160 11.15 -12.50 -6.26
N ASP A 161 11.06 -11.69 -7.31
CA ASP A 161 12.23 -11.04 -7.91
C ASP A 161 12.89 -10.07 -6.90
N LYS A 162 14.22 -10.10 -6.83
CA LYS A 162 15.01 -9.31 -5.87
C LYS A 162 15.06 -7.83 -6.24
N GLU A 163 14.91 -7.51 -7.52
CA GLU A 163 15.09 -6.16 -8.07
C GLU A 163 13.78 -5.51 -8.51
N ALA A 164 12.85 -6.26 -9.10
CA ALA A 164 11.68 -5.70 -9.76
C ALA A 164 10.75 -4.94 -8.81
N PRO A 165 10.37 -5.46 -7.63
CA PRO A 165 9.61 -4.69 -6.66
C PRO A 165 10.37 -3.45 -6.19
N LYS A 166 11.66 -3.60 -5.86
CA LYS A 166 12.49 -2.50 -5.35
C LYS A 166 12.58 -1.36 -6.36
N LYS A 167 12.79 -1.68 -7.65
CA LYS A 167 12.84 -0.70 -8.74
C LYS A 167 11.46 -0.09 -9.00
N PHE A 168 10.40 -0.90 -9.04
CA PHE A 168 9.02 -0.41 -9.22
C PHE A 168 8.60 0.56 -8.12
N PHE A 169 8.81 0.20 -6.85
CA PHE A 169 8.50 1.09 -5.73
C PHE A 169 9.49 2.23 -5.57
N GLY A 170 10.71 2.09 -6.11
CA GLY A 170 11.68 3.18 -6.25
C GLY A 170 11.16 4.37 -7.04
N ILE A 171 10.17 4.16 -7.92
CA ILE A 171 9.44 5.24 -8.61
C ILE A 171 8.83 6.22 -7.59
N LEU A 172 8.27 5.71 -6.48
CA LEU A 172 7.68 6.52 -5.40
C LEU A 172 8.72 7.34 -4.63
N GLY A 173 10.00 6.96 -4.72
CA GLY A 173 11.12 7.65 -4.10
C GLY A 173 11.46 8.99 -4.74
N ASP A 174 11.31 9.10 -6.05
CA ASP A 174 11.66 10.31 -6.77
C ASP A 174 10.45 11.24 -6.94
N ARG A 175 10.15 11.97 -5.86
CA ARG A 175 9.03 12.94 -5.84
C ARG A 175 9.15 13.98 -6.95
N LYS A 176 10.37 14.41 -7.29
CA LYS A 176 10.58 15.44 -8.32
C LYS A 176 10.22 14.89 -9.69
N ARG A 177 10.69 13.70 -10.02
CA ARG A 177 10.36 13.00 -11.27
C ARG A 177 8.87 12.66 -11.36
N LEU A 178 8.26 12.22 -10.27
CA LEU A 178 6.82 11.98 -10.18
C LEU A 178 6.00 13.27 -10.39
N LEU A 179 6.42 14.38 -9.80
CA LEU A 179 5.76 15.67 -9.97
C LEU A 179 5.87 16.16 -11.41
N THR A 180 7.04 16.03 -12.03
CA THR A 180 7.23 16.34 -13.46
C THR A 180 6.36 15.45 -14.34
N PHE A 181 6.34 14.13 -14.08
CA PHE A 181 5.46 13.18 -14.77
C PHE A 181 3.98 13.55 -14.63
N ALA A 182 3.54 13.91 -13.41
CA ALA A 182 2.17 14.35 -13.15
C ALA A 182 1.85 15.65 -13.89
N GLY A 183 2.77 16.61 -13.89
CA GLY A 183 2.65 17.86 -14.65
C GLY A 183 2.53 17.62 -16.16
N CYS A 184 3.38 16.78 -16.73
CA CYS A 184 3.29 16.40 -18.15
C CYS A 184 1.98 15.65 -18.46
N SER A 185 1.56 14.74 -17.58
CA SER A 185 0.30 13.99 -17.73
C SER A 185 -0.92 14.93 -17.69
N LEU A 186 -0.90 15.92 -16.80
CA LEU A 186 -1.93 16.96 -16.71
C LEU A 186 -1.92 17.83 -17.97
N PHE A 187 -0.76 18.24 -18.46
CA PHE A 187 -0.64 19.00 -19.70
C PHE A 187 -1.22 18.22 -20.90
N ILE A 188 -0.87 16.95 -21.05
CA ILE A 188 -1.44 16.07 -22.09
C ILE A 188 -2.96 15.97 -21.96
N MET A 189 -3.48 15.91 -20.73
CA MET A 189 -4.92 15.87 -20.48
C MET A 189 -5.61 17.17 -20.93
N VAL A 190 -5.03 18.34 -20.61
CA VAL A 190 -5.55 19.65 -21.03
C VAL A 190 -5.53 19.78 -22.55
N VAL A 191 -4.42 19.43 -23.22
CA VAL A 191 -4.32 19.46 -24.69
C VAL A 191 -5.33 18.51 -25.33
N SER A 192 -5.47 17.28 -24.82
CA SER A 192 -6.47 16.32 -25.26
C SER A 192 -7.89 16.88 -25.16
N TRP A 193 -8.20 17.55 -24.05
CA TRP A 193 -9.49 18.18 -23.81
C TRP A 193 -9.75 19.34 -24.76
N LEU A 194 -8.77 20.22 -25.01
CA LEU A 194 -8.89 21.34 -25.97
C LEU A 194 -9.17 20.83 -27.39
N ILE A 195 -8.47 19.79 -27.84
CA ILE A 195 -8.69 19.17 -29.17
C ILE A 195 -10.08 18.53 -29.23
N LYS A 196 -10.53 17.86 -28.16
CA LYS A 196 -11.87 17.29 -28.09
C LYS A 196 -12.95 18.38 -28.12
N LYS A 197 -12.74 19.50 -27.41
CA LYS A 197 -13.63 20.66 -27.39
C LYS A 197 -13.75 21.28 -28.78
N LYS A 198 -12.63 21.48 -29.49
CA LYS A 198 -12.62 22.01 -30.85
C LYS A 198 -13.37 21.12 -31.85
N ARG A 199 -13.23 19.79 -31.72
CA ARG A 199 -13.96 18.83 -32.58
C ARG A 199 -15.47 18.81 -32.34
N LYS A 200 -15.91 19.04 -31.09
CA LYS A 200 -17.36 19.10 -30.78
C LYS A 200 -18.05 20.28 -31.48
N ASN A 201 -17.30 21.32 -31.82
CA ASN A 201 -17.81 22.49 -32.54
C ASN A 201 -17.75 22.31 -34.08
N GLN A 202 -17.41 21.12 -34.57
CA GLN A 202 -17.45 20.79 -35.99
C GLN A 202 -18.58 19.78 -36.21
N ASP A 203 -19.54 20.12 -37.07
CA ASP A 203 -20.58 19.17 -37.53
C ASP A 203 -19.95 18.15 -38.48
N LEU A 204 -19.24 17.18 -37.89
CA LEU A 204 -18.60 16.10 -38.62
C LEU A 204 -19.56 14.91 -38.76
N PRO A 205 -19.64 14.27 -39.94
CA PRO A 205 -20.38 13.03 -40.10
C PRO A 205 -19.80 11.92 -39.21
N PHE A 206 -20.66 11.00 -38.77
CA PHE A 206 -20.34 9.97 -37.76
C PHE A 206 -19.04 9.19 -38.04
N GLY A 207 -18.81 8.78 -39.29
CA GLY A 207 -17.62 8.04 -39.69
C GLY A 207 -16.30 8.82 -39.48
N GLU A 208 -16.29 10.10 -39.83
CA GLU A 208 -15.13 10.98 -39.58
C GLU A 208 -14.93 11.28 -38.10
N ALA A 209 -16.02 11.43 -37.36
CA ALA A 209 -15.95 11.63 -35.91
C ALA A 209 -15.35 10.39 -35.22
N MET A 210 -15.72 9.19 -35.66
CA MET A 210 -15.21 7.92 -35.13
C MET A 210 -13.74 7.71 -35.44
N THR A 211 -13.30 7.90 -36.69
CA THR A 211 -11.88 7.73 -37.08
C THR A 211 -10.98 8.75 -36.38
N LYS A 212 -11.38 10.04 -36.33
CA LYS A 212 -10.68 11.06 -35.55
C LYS A 212 -10.68 10.73 -34.05
N GLY A 213 -11.75 10.11 -33.55
CA GLY A 213 -11.86 9.64 -32.16
C GLY A 213 -10.84 8.54 -31.84
N ILE A 214 -10.78 7.50 -32.67
CA ILE A 214 -9.83 6.38 -32.53
C ILE A 214 -8.39 6.89 -32.67
N PHE A 215 -8.10 7.70 -33.69
CA PHE A 215 -6.75 8.25 -33.87
C PHE A 215 -6.31 9.08 -32.66
N HIS A 216 -7.20 9.92 -32.12
CA HIS A 216 -6.93 10.67 -30.90
C HIS A 216 -6.71 9.75 -29.71
N PHE A 217 -7.55 8.73 -29.54
CA PHE A 217 -7.37 7.75 -28.47
C PHE A 217 -6.00 7.05 -28.57
N LEU A 218 -5.64 6.55 -29.75
CA LEU A 218 -4.36 5.87 -29.98
C LEU A 218 -3.17 6.82 -29.79
N PHE A 219 -3.23 8.03 -30.35
CA PHE A 219 -2.18 9.03 -30.23
C PHE A 219 -1.92 9.41 -28.77
N PHE A 220 -2.98 9.76 -28.02
CA PHE A 220 -2.84 10.17 -26.62
C PHE A 220 -2.49 8.99 -25.70
N THR A 221 -2.95 7.77 -26.02
CA THR A 221 -2.54 6.57 -25.29
C THR A 221 -1.07 6.25 -25.54
N GLY A 222 -0.63 6.28 -26.80
CA GLY A 222 0.77 6.10 -27.19
C GLY A 222 1.68 7.16 -26.56
N LEU A 223 1.26 8.42 -26.55
CA LEU A 223 2.00 9.51 -25.92
C LEU A 223 2.13 9.30 -24.40
N LYS A 224 1.08 8.84 -23.71
CA LYS A 224 1.15 8.51 -22.29
C LYS A 224 2.09 7.34 -22.02
N LEU A 225 2.02 6.29 -22.84
CA LEU A 225 2.92 5.13 -22.72
C LEU A 225 4.38 5.53 -22.98
N ALA A 226 4.63 6.37 -23.99
CA ALA A 226 5.95 6.92 -24.27
C ALA A 226 6.46 7.77 -23.11
N LEU A 227 5.58 8.53 -22.46
CA LEU A 227 5.93 9.35 -21.30
C LEU A 227 6.28 8.49 -20.08
N VAL A 228 5.50 7.43 -19.81
CA VAL A 228 5.82 6.43 -18.78
C VAL A 228 7.17 5.76 -19.07
N GLY A 229 7.39 5.35 -20.32
CA GLY A 229 8.65 4.77 -20.77
C GLY A 229 9.82 5.75 -20.59
N PHE A 230 9.68 7.00 -21.00
CA PHE A 230 10.74 8.01 -20.88
C PHE A 230 11.13 8.30 -19.42
N PHE A 231 10.15 8.46 -18.52
CA PHE A 231 10.42 8.81 -17.12
C PHE A 231 10.86 7.62 -16.26
N PHE A 232 10.35 6.43 -16.55
CA PHE A 232 10.51 5.25 -15.68
C PHE A 232 11.13 4.04 -16.41
N HIS A 233 11.86 4.28 -17.50
CA HIS A 233 12.53 3.21 -18.26
C HIS A 233 13.32 2.24 -17.34
N PRO A 234 14.26 2.70 -16.49
CA PRO A 234 15.08 1.78 -15.70
C PRO A 234 14.27 1.02 -14.65
N GLU A 235 13.15 1.58 -14.17
CA GLU A 235 12.29 0.92 -13.20
C GLU A 235 11.31 -0.08 -13.82
N ILE A 236 10.90 0.13 -15.07
CA ILE A 236 9.94 -0.71 -15.78
C ILE A 236 10.64 -1.88 -16.52
N THR A 237 11.90 -1.73 -16.92
CA THR A 237 12.67 -2.81 -17.56
C THR A 237 12.61 -4.16 -16.83
N PRO A 238 12.84 -4.28 -15.51
CA PRO A 238 12.72 -5.57 -14.82
C PRO A 238 11.29 -6.12 -14.82
N LEU A 239 10.27 -5.26 -14.78
CA LEU A 239 8.87 -5.67 -14.91
C LEU A 239 8.57 -6.24 -16.29
N ILE A 240 9.09 -5.61 -17.35
CA ILE A 240 8.95 -6.10 -18.73
C ILE A 240 9.62 -7.47 -18.88
N ARG A 241 10.79 -7.66 -18.25
CA ARG A 241 11.48 -8.96 -18.26
C ARG A 241 10.58 -10.06 -17.65
N ILE A 242 10.06 -9.83 -16.44
CA ILE A 242 9.17 -10.79 -15.75
C ILE A 242 7.88 -11.03 -16.53
N PHE A 243 7.33 -9.97 -17.14
CA PHE A 243 6.16 -10.08 -18.00
C PHE A 243 6.46 -10.98 -19.20
N LYS A 244 7.57 -10.78 -19.90
CA LYS A 244 7.97 -11.66 -21.00
C LYS A 244 8.20 -13.09 -20.54
N GLU A 245 8.86 -13.31 -19.41
CA GLU A 245 9.08 -14.67 -18.86
C GLU A 245 7.76 -15.38 -18.51
N THR A 246 6.75 -14.64 -18.05
CA THR A 246 5.46 -15.23 -17.68
C THR A 246 4.57 -15.50 -18.90
N TYR A 247 4.56 -14.58 -19.87
CA TYR A 247 3.61 -14.59 -20.99
C TYR A 247 4.18 -15.08 -22.32
N SER A 248 5.49 -15.29 -22.41
CA SER A 248 6.11 -16.03 -23.51
C SER A 248 5.86 -17.53 -23.40
#